data_AF-Q05RH5-F1
#
_entry.id   AF-Q05RH5-F1
#
_cell.length_a   1.000
_cell.length_b   1.000
_cell.length_c   1.000
_cell.angle_alpha   90.00
_cell.angle_beta   90.00
_cell.angle_gamma   90.00
#
_symmetry.space_group_name_H-M   'P 1'
#
loop_
_entity.id
_entity.type
_entity.pdbx_description
1 polymer ?
#
loop_
_entity_poly.entity_id
_entity_poly.type
_entity_poly.pdbx_seq_one_letter_code
_entity_poly.pdbx_strand_id
1 'polypeptide(L)'
;MVMGLTLAACQSPADKAVDDELKVAAGVEAVCAARSDVDAAVASVAALTPESTVGDAEQAGEKLRAALAKLDGAEGELSKAEVKEYRDQVALFQEEVEKVRKDKSLTLKEASEQLQGKVAPLVVARAQLASATVCVEIDEEPTANKKADADGPDGTNDTDKTDN
;
A
#
# COMPACT_ATOMS: atom_id res chain seq x y z
N MET A 1 3.69 -47.83 5.44
CA MET A 1 3.28 -46.53 4.87
C MET A 1 3.13 -45.54 6.02
N VAL A 2 4.17 -44.77 6.32
CA VAL A 2 4.06 -43.57 7.15
C VAL A 2 3.95 -42.41 6.18
N MET A 3 2.82 -41.71 6.23
CA MET A 3 2.56 -40.55 5.39
C MET A 3 3.57 -39.45 5.73
N GLY A 4 4.40 -39.10 4.76
CA GLY A 4 5.19 -37.87 4.80
C GLY A 4 4.26 -36.69 4.70
N LEU A 5 3.81 -36.20 5.85
CA LEU A 5 3.28 -34.84 5.99
C LEU A 5 4.43 -33.91 5.62
N THR A 6 4.43 -33.42 4.38
CA THR A 6 5.24 -32.26 4.01
C THR A 6 4.78 -31.12 4.90
N LEU A 7 5.57 -30.84 5.94
CA LEU A 7 5.53 -29.57 6.64
C LEU A 7 5.83 -28.49 5.60
N ALA A 8 4.80 -27.97 4.95
CA ALA A 8 4.82 -26.56 4.56
C ALA A 8 4.97 -25.82 5.89
N ALA A 9 6.22 -25.48 6.22
CA ALA A 9 6.59 -24.95 7.51
C ALA A 9 5.64 -23.81 7.89
N CYS A 10 5.00 -23.94 9.05
CA CYS A 10 4.39 -22.82 9.74
C CYS A 10 5.53 -21.87 10.15
N GLN A 11 6.02 -21.04 9.22
CA GLN A 11 6.85 -19.89 9.59
C GLN A 11 6.02 -19.02 10.53
N SER A 12 6.62 -18.67 11.66
CA SER A 12 5.98 -17.76 12.61
C SER A 12 5.75 -16.40 11.92
N PRO A 13 4.75 -15.62 12.36
CA PRO A 13 4.56 -14.27 11.82
C PRO A 13 5.81 -13.39 11.93
N ALA A 14 6.66 -13.63 12.94
CA ALA A 14 7.91 -12.92 13.12
C ALA A 14 8.96 -13.30 12.05
N ASP A 15 9.09 -14.60 11.74
CA ASP A 15 10.01 -15.05 10.69
C ASP A 15 9.57 -14.54 9.31
N LYS A 16 8.25 -14.50 9.06
CA LYS A 16 7.70 -13.97 7.80
C LYS A 16 7.99 -12.49 7.60
N ALA A 17 7.83 -11.69 8.65
CA ALA A 17 8.13 -10.26 8.60
C ALA A 17 9.61 -10.00 8.29
N VAL A 18 10.53 -10.77 8.88
CA VAL A 18 11.96 -10.67 8.53
C VAL A 18 12.21 -11.03 7.06
N ASP A 19 11.61 -12.12 6.58
CA ASP A 19 11.75 -12.53 5.18
C ASP A 19 11.15 -11.51 4.19
N ASP A 20 10.07 -10.84 4.57
CA ASP A 20 9.40 -9.85 3.74
C ASP A 20 10.15 -8.52 3.72
N GLU A 21 10.75 -8.09 4.84
CA GLU A 21 11.69 -6.97 4.88
C GLU A 21 12.88 -7.19 3.92
N LEU A 22 13.42 -8.42 3.88
CA LEU A 22 14.48 -8.78 2.92
C LEU A 22 14.00 -8.72 1.46
N LYS A 23 12.74 -9.09 1.18
CA LYS A 23 12.16 -8.97 -0.16
C LYS A 23 11.95 -7.52 -0.56
N VAL A 24 11.56 -6.65 0.38
CA VAL A 24 11.48 -5.21 0.13
C VAL A 24 12.86 -4.68 -0.24
N ALA A 25 13.90 -5.00 0.52
CA ALA A 25 15.27 -4.59 0.20
C ALA A 25 15.73 -5.07 -1.19
N ALA A 26 15.51 -6.35 -1.51
CA ALA A 26 15.83 -6.91 -2.83
C ALA A 26 14.99 -6.26 -3.96
N GLY A 27 13.73 -5.92 -3.69
CA GLY A 27 12.86 -5.20 -4.61
C GLY A 27 13.38 -3.79 -4.92
N VAL A 28 13.86 -3.07 -3.91
CA VAL A 28 14.50 -1.75 -4.07
C VAL A 28 15.73 -1.85 -4.96
N GLU A 29 16.60 -2.83 -4.72
CA GLU A 29 17.77 -3.08 -5.57
C GLU A 29 17.38 -3.40 -7.02
N ALA A 30 16.33 -4.19 -7.22
CA ALA A 30 15.82 -4.53 -8.56
C ALA A 30 15.28 -3.29 -9.30
N VAL A 31 14.54 -2.41 -8.61
CA VAL A 31 14.06 -1.14 -9.18
C VAL A 31 15.24 -0.23 -9.53
N CYS A 32 16.25 -0.12 -8.67
CA CYS A 32 17.47 0.65 -8.96
C CYS A 32 18.20 0.12 -10.19
N ALA A 33 18.36 -1.19 -10.31
CA ALA A 33 18.98 -1.81 -11.49
C ALA A 33 18.16 -1.56 -12.76
N ALA A 34 16.83 -1.70 -12.70
CA ALA A 34 15.96 -1.43 -13.84
C ALA A 34 15.98 0.05 -14.26
N ARG A 35 16.08 1.00 -13.32
CA ARG A 35 16.27 2.42 -13.63
C ARG A 35 17.58 2.68 -14.36
N SER A 36 18.67 2.04 -13.92
CA SER A 36 19.95 2.12 -14.62
C SER A 36 19.85 1.61 -16.08
N ASP A 37 19.05 0.56 -16.32
CA ASP A 37 18.81 0.06 -17.68
C ASP A 37 18.00 1.07 -18.52
N VAL A 38 17.00 1.74 -17.92
CA VAL A 38 16.24 2.81 -18.58
C VAL A 38 17.16 3.97 -18.94
N ASP A 39 18.04 4.42 -18.04
CA ASP A 39 18.99 5.50 -18.32
C ASP A 39 19.93 5.15 -19.48
N ALA A 40 20.44 3.91 -19.52
CA ALA A 40 21.26 3.43 -20.62
C ALA A 40 20.49 3.37 -21.96
N ALA A 41 19.22 2.96 -21.92
CA ALA A 41 18.37 2.95 -23.11
C ALA A 41 18.04 4.36 -23.60
N VAL A 42 17.77 5.30 -22.69
CA VAL A 42 17.58 6.73 -23.00
C VAL A 42 18.84 7.31 -23.63
N ALA A 43 20.03 7.00 -23.11
CA ALA A 43 21.29 7.42 -23.71
C ALA A 43 21.47 6.88 -25.13
N SER A 44 21.03 5.64 -25.40
CA SER A 44 21.06 5.05 -26.74
C SER A 44 20.14 5.78 -27.72
N VAL A 45 18.95 6.21 -27.27
CA VAL A 45 18.03 7.04 -28.07
C VAL A 45 18.63 8.43 -28.30
N ALA A 46 19.23 9.04 -27.27
CA ALA A 46 19.84 10.36 -27.35
C ALA A 46 21.08 10.41 -28.26
N ALA A 47 21.73 9.27 -28.49
CA ALA A 47 22.87 9.14 -29.39
C ALA A 47 22.48 9.04 -30.88
N LEU A 48 21.19 8.96 -31.21
CA LEU A 48 20.74 8.97 -32.60
C LEU A 48 21.07 10.31 -33.27
N THR A 49 21.50 10.24 -34.52
CA THR A 49 21.93 11.39 -35.33
C THR A 49 21.14 11.44 -36.64
N PRO A 50 21.16 12.54 -37.41
CA PRO A 50 20.56 12.58 -38.73
C PRO A 50 21.10 11.53 -39.71
N GLU A 51 22.32 11.04 -39.49
CA GLU A 51 22.95 9.97 -40.27
C GLU A 51 22.52 8.55 -39.83
N SER A 52 21.84 8.43 -38.68
CA SER A 52 21.32 7.14 -38.19
C SER A 52 20.23 6.60 -39.09
N THR A 53 20.16 5.28 -39.19
CA THR A 53 19.15 4.60 -40.00
C THR A 53 17.85 4.40 -39.23
N VAL A 54 16.77 4.08 -39.96
CA VAL A 54 15.51 3.66 -39.34
C VAL A 54 15.71 2.43 -38.44
N GLY A 55 16.58 1.50 -38.84
CA GLY A 55 16.90 0.31 -38.03
C GLY A 55 17.59 0.65 -36.71
N ASP A 56 18.46 1.67 -36.68
CA ASP A 56 19.09 2.13 -35.44
C ASP A 56 18.05 2.74 -34.49
N ALA A 57 17.11 3.52 -35.03
CA ALA A 57 16.02 4.10 -34.26
C ALA A 57 15.06 3.03 -33.71
N GLU A 58 14.71 2.03 -34.52
CA GLU A 58 13.90 0.89 -34.09
C GLU A 58 14.59 0.13 -32.96
N GLN A 59 15.88 -0.19 -33.10
CA GLN A 59 16.62 -0.90 -32.07
C GLN A 59 16.71 -0.10 -30.76
N ALA A 60 16.97 1.21 -30.83
CA ALA A 60 17.00 2.08 -29.64
C ALA A 60 15.62 2.15 -28.97
N GLY A 61 14.55 2.24 -29.76
CA GLY A 61 13.16 2.22 -29.28
C GLY A 61 12.76 0.89 -28.62
N GLU A 62 13.17 -0.25 -29.19
CA GLU A 62 12.95 -1.57 -28.60
C GLU A 62 13.69 -1.73 -27.26
N LYS A 63 14.95 -1.29 -27.18
CA LYS A 63 15.71 -1.28 -25.93
C LYS A 63 15.02 -0.45 -24.86
N LEU A 64 14.55 0.75 -25.20
CA LEU A 64 13.83 1.61 -24.26
C LEU A 64 12.52 0.96 -23.79
N ARG A 65 11.74 0.39 -24.71
CA ARG A 65 10.49 -0.31 -24.36
C ARG A 65 10.75 -1.49 -23.41
N ALA A 66 11.79 -2.28 -23.69
CA ALA A 66 12.16 -3.41 -22.83
C ALA A 66 12.62 -2.97 -21.44
N ALA A 67 13.44 -1.90 -21.36
CA ALA A 67 13.89 -1.34 -20.09
C ALA A 67 12.73 -0.79 -19.26
N LEU A 68 11.77 -0.09 -19.89
CA LEU A 68 10.57 0.40 -19.21
C LEU A 68 9.68 -0.74 -18.71
N ALA A 69 9.48 -1.79 -19.51
CA ALA A 69 8.70 -2.96 -19.07
C ALA A 69 9.37 -3.68 -17.88
N LYS A 70 10.70 -3.73 -17.85
CA LYS A 70 11.45 -4.28 -16.71
C LYS A 70 11.30 -3.41 -15.46
N LEU A 71 11.36 -2.08 -15.62
CA LEU A 71 11.14 -1.13 -14.52
C LEU A 71 9.73 -1.28 -13.93
N ASP A 72 8.69 -1.29 -14.78
CA ASP A 72 7.30 -1.47 -14.37
C ASP A 72 7.10 -2.80 -13.61
N GLY A 73 7.67 -3.89 -14.13
CA GLY A 73 7.65 -5.17 -13.44
C GLY A 73 8.34 -5.14 -12.07
N ALA A 74 9.50 -4.49 -11.96
CA ALA A 74 10.23 -4.36 -10.69
C ALA A 74 9.48 -3.50 -9.68
N GLU A 75 8.90 -2.37 -10.11
CA GLU A 75 8.09 -1.48 -9.27
C GLU A 75 6.81 -2.20 -8.78
N GLY A 76 6.17 -3.00 -9.65
CA GLY A 76 5.02 -3.81 -9.28
C GLY A 76 5.33 -4.89 -8.24
N GLU A 77 6.48 -5.56 -8.33
CA GLU A 77 6.90 -6.54 -7.33
C GLU A 77 7.33 -5.89 -6.02
N LEU A 78 8.02 -4.74 -6.06
CA LEU A 78 8.37 -3.97 -4.86
C LEU A 78 7.10 -3.53 -4.12
N SER A 79 6.12 -2.97 -4.82
CA SER A 79 4.84 -2.55 -4.22
C SER A 79 4.11 -3.71 -3.53
N LYS A 80 4.10 -4.91 -4.14
CA LYS A 80 3.53 -6.11 -3.51
C LYS A 80 4.29 -6.49 -2.24
N ALA A 81 5.62 -6.42 -2.25
CA ALA A 81 6.44 -6.73 -1.09
C ALA A 81 6.19 -5.73 0.06
N GLU A 82 6.18 -4.43 -0.23
CA GLU A 82 5.93 -3.38 0.77
C GLU A 82 4.54 -3.50 1.41
N VAL A 83 3.50 -3.77 0.60
CA VAL A 83 2.13 -3.98 1.11
C VAL A 83 2.07 -5.23 1.97
N LYS A 84 2.76 -6.30 1.58
CA LYS A 84 2.78 -7.56 2.32
C LYS A 84 3.49 -7.39 3.67
N GLU A 85 4.66 -6.77 3.67
CA GLU A 85 5.44 -6.49 4.88
C GLU A 85 4.61 -5.68 5.89
N TYR A 86 3.97 -4.60 5.44
CA TYR A 86 3.08 -3.82 6.30
C TYR A 86 1.95 -4.66 6.90
N ARG A 87 1.31 -5.53 6.11
CA ARG A 87 0.23 -6.40 6.60
C ARG A 87 0.74 -7.41 7.64
N ASP A 88 1.93 -7.95 7.44
CA ASP A 88 2.53 -8.90 8.39
C ASP A 88 2.92 -8.19 9.70
N GLN A 89 3.44 -6.95 9.63
CA GLN A 89 3.69 -6.12 10.81
C GLN A 89 2.39 -5.73 11.56
N VAL A 90 1.30 -5.44 10.83
CA VAL A 90 -0.01 -5.21 11.45
C VAL A 90 -0.49 -6.48 12.18
N ALA A 91 -0.36 -7.65 11.57
CA ALA A 91 -0.78 -8.91 12.18
C ALA A 91 0.03 -9.23 13.45
N LEU A 92 1.34 -8.99 13.42
CA LEU A 92 2.21 -9.10 14.59
C LEU A 92 1.78 -8.16 15.71
N PHE A 93 1.53 -6.89 15.39
CA PHE A 93 1.07 -5.93 16.38
C PHE A 93 -0.29 -6.32 16.98
N GLN A 94 -1.22 -6.82 16.16
CA GLN A 94 -2.51 -7.33 16.62
C GLN A 94 -2.36 -8.54 17.57
N GLU A 95 -1.41 -9.43 17.31
CA GLU A 95 -1.12 -10.55 18.22
C GLU A 95 -0.66 -10.06 19.61
N GLU A 96 0.18 -9.02 19.64
CA GLU A 96 0.63 -8.41 20.90
C GLU A 96 -0.54 -7.70 21.62
N VAL A 97 -1.42 -7.00 20.89
CA VAL A 97 -2.66 -6.43 21.45
C VAL A 97 -3.54 -7.52 22.07
N GLU A 98 -3.67 -8.66 21.41
CA GLU A 98 -4.43 -9.80 21.92
C GLU A 98 -3.81 -10.42 23.17
N LYS A 99 -2.48 -10.51 23.26
CA LYS A 99 -1.77 -10.97 24.46
C LYS A 99 -2.03 -10.03 25.63
N VAL A 100 -1.83 -8.73 25.43
CA VAL A 100 -2.07 -7.70 26.45
C VAL A 100 -3.54 -7.69 26.90
N ARG A 101 -4.50 -7.82 25.96
CA ARG A 101 -5.94 -7.87 26.29
C ARG A 101 -6.30 -9.06 27.17
N LYS A 102 -5.65 -10.20 26.97
CA LYS A 102 -5.90 -11.44 27.73
C LYS A 102 -5.21 -11.44 29.09
N ASP A 103 -4.16 -10.63 29.25
CA ASP A 103 -3.43 -10.52 30.50
C ASP A 103 -4.13 -9.56 31.47
N LYS A 104 -4.84 -10.15 32.44
CA LYS A 104 -5.56 -9.41 33.49
C LYS A 104 -4.64 -8.87 34.59
N SER A 105 -3.35 -9.21 34.57
CA SER A 105 -2.38 -8.78 35.58
C SER A 105 -1.74 -7.42 35.26
N LEU A 106 -1.82 -6.97 34.00
CA LEU A 106 -1.24 -5.72 33.56
C LEU A 106 -2.13 -4.53 33.92
N THR A 107 -1.49 -3.46 34.39
CA THR A 107 -2.10 -2.13 34.43
C THR A 107 -2.18 -1.52 33.04
N LEU A 108 -3.05 -0.52 32.85
CA LEU A 108 -3.13 0.23 31.60
C LEU A 108 -1.79 0.86 31.18
N LYS A 109 -0.99 1.28 32.16
CA LYS A 109 0.33 1.84 31.92
C LYS A 109 1.28 0.78 31.34
N GLU A 110 1.36 -0.39 31.98
CA GLU A 110 2.24 -1.48 31.53
C GLU A 110 1.80 -2.03 30.17
N ALA A 111 0.49 -2.18 29.96
CA ALA A 111 -0.10 -2.54 28.67
C ALA A 111 0.30 -1.53 27.58
N SER A 112 0.20 -0.23 27.85
CA SER A 112 0.60 0.83 26.93
C SER A 112 2.09 0.79 26.62
N GLU A 113 2.96 0.66 27.64
CA GLU A 113 4.41 0.59 27.46
C GLU A 113 4.82 -0.62 26.62
N GLN A 114 4.18 -1.79 26.84
CA GLN A 114 4.41 -2.97 26.02
C GLN A 114 4.03 -2.75 24.56
N LEU A 115 2.83 -2.22 24.29
CA LEU A 115 2.38 -1.97 22.92
C LEU A 115 3.19 -0.89 22.21
N GLN A 116 3.58 0.18 22.91
CA GLN A 116 4.46 1.21 22.36
C GLN A 116 5.82 0.65 21.93
N GLY A 117 6.38 -0.30 22.69
CA GLY A 117 7.61 -1.00 22.30
C GLY A 117 7.47 -1.85 21.03
N LYS A 118 6.23 -2.20 20.63
CA LYS A 118 5.93 -3.08 19.47
C LYS A 118 5.46 -2.34 18.23
N VAL A 119 5.10 -1.06 18.34
CA VAL A 119 4.55 -0.29 17.20
C VAL A 119 5.63 0.22 16.24
N ALA A 120 6.89 0.30 16.67
CA ALA A 120 7.96 0.90 15.87
C ALA A 120 8.15 0.25 14.48
N PRO A 121 8.22 -1.09 14.34
CA PRO A 121 8.32 -1.74 13.02
C PRO A 121 7.13 -1.42 12.11
N LEU A 122 5.91 -1.40 12.67
CA LEU A 122 4.69 -1.05 11.94
C LEU A 122 4.72 0.40 11.41
N VAL A 123 5.23 1.34 12.21
CA VAL A 123 5.38 2.74 11.78
C VAL A 123 6.39 2.86 10.64
N VAL A 124 7.49 2.11 10.70
CA VAL A 124 8.50 2.08 9.63
C VAL A 124 7.91 1.52 8.34
N ALA A 125 7.25 0.36 8.39
CA ALA A 125 6.62 -0.25 7.21
C ALA A 125 5.54 0.67 6.60
N ARG A 126 4.76 1.37 7.44
CA ARG A 126 3.80 2.39 6.98
C ARG A 126 4.48 3.55 6.26
N ALA A 127 5.58 4.06 6.82
CA ALA A 127 6.30 5.18 6.24
C ALA A 127 6.89 4.83 4.85
N GLN A 128 7.39 3.61 4.69
CA GLN A 128 7.85 3.10 3.40
C GLN A 128 6.73 3.11 2.35
N LEU A 129 5.57 2.52 2.66
CA LEU A 129 4.40 2.54 1.77
C LEU A 129 3.92 3.96 1.40
N ALA A 130 3.90 4.86 2.38
CA ALA A 130 3.47 6.24 2.18
C ALA A 130 4.44 7.04 1.29
N SER A 131 5.73 6.66 1.25
CA SER A 131 6.70 7.31 0.36
C SER A 131 6.49 6.97 -1.11
N ALA A 132 5.88 5.82 -1.40
CA ALA A 132 5.61 5.33 -2.75
C ALA A 132 4.21 5.72 -3.29
N THR A 133 3.26 6.05 -2.39
CA THR A 133 1.84 6.25 -2.76
C THR A 133 1.30 7.59 -2.28
N VAL A 134 0.81 8.42 -3.19
CA VAL A 134 0.01 9.61 -2.86
C VAL A 134 -1.45 9.20 -2.74
N CYS A 135 -1.94 9.06 -1.51
CA CYS A 135 -3.37 8.91 -1.27
C CYS A 135 -4.04 10.30 -1.35
N VAL A 136 -4.95 10.48 -2.30
CA VAL A 136 -5.82 11.67 -2.34
C VAL A 136 -6.98 11.42 -1.39
N GLU A 137 -7.05 12.17 -0.29
CA GLU A 137 -8.22 12.22 0.58
C GLU A 137 -9.34 12.90 -0.21
N ILE A 138 -10.40 12.16 -0.54
CA ILE A 138 -11.61 12.74 -1.09
C ILE A 138 -12.42 13.24 0.10
N ASP A 139 -12.35 14.54 0.37
CA ASP A 139 -13.30 15.19 1.26
C ASP A 139 -14.69 15.01 0.65
N GLU A 140 -15.53 14.17 1.25
CA GLU A 140 -16.94 14.11 0.88
C GLU A 140 -17.59 15.47 1.18
N GLU A 141 -17.74 16.31 0.15
CA GLU A 141 -18.54 17.53 0.27
C GLU A 141 -19.99 17.16 0.60
N PRO A 142 -20.62 17.79 1.61
CA PRO A 142 -22.01 17.52 1.92
C PRO A 142 -22.87 18.10 0.80
N THR A 143 -23.48 17.24 -0.01
CA THR A 143 -24.46 17.65 -1.02
C THR A 143 -25.76 18.13 -0.34
N ALA A 144 -25.74 19.35 0.18
CA ALA A 144 -26.93 20.07 0.55
C ALA A 144 -27.52 20.78 -0.69
N ASN A 145 -28.56 20.19 -1.31
CA ASN A 145 -29.85 20.87 -1.50
C ASN A 145 -30.90 20.07 -2.31
N LYS A 146 -31.97 19.68 -1.59
CA LYS A 146 -33.42 19.91 -1.84
C LYS A 146 -34.04 19.63 -3.22
N LYS A 147 -35.00 18.68 -3.22
CA LYS A 147 -36.43 18.87 -3.60
C LYS A 147 -37.23 17.65 -3.10
N ALA A 148 -37.97 17.73 -1.99
CA ALA A 148 -39.38 18.15 -1.87
C ALA A 148 -40.38 17.37 -2.76
N ASP A 149 -41.32 16.73 -2.06
CA ASP A 149 -42.69 16.31 -2.45
C ASP A 149 -42.90 14.87 -2.95
N ALA A 150 -43.43 13.99 -2.09
CA ALA A 150 -44.84 13.59 -2.12
C ALA A 150 -45.10 12.33 -1.27
N ASP A 151 -45.80 12.48 -0.14
CA ASP A 151 -46.93 11.62 0.26
C ASP A 151 -47.54 12.17 1.57
N GLY A 152 -48.76 12.72 1.48
CA GLY A 152 -49.60 13.05 2.64
C GLY A 152 -50.60 11.92 2.94
N PRO A 153 -51.72 12.18 3.65
CA PRO A 153 -52.03 13.27 4.57
C PRO A 153 -52.47 12.75 5.96
N ASP A 154 -52.75 13.66 6.90
CA ASP A 154 -53.90 13.67 7.83
C ASP A 154 -53.55 14.25 9.21
N GLY A 155 -54.45 15.06 9.77
CA GLY A 155 -54.50 15.32 11.21
C GLY A 155 -54.39 16.76 11.73
N THR A 156 -55.51 17.49 11.63
CA THR A 156 -56.08 18.42 12.65
C THR A 156 -55.48 19.82 12.95
N ASN A 157 -56.25 20.80 12.46
CA ASN A 157 -56.99 21.87 13.16
C ASN A 157 -56.31 23.08 13.84
N ASP A 158 -56.70 24.24 13.27
CA ASP A 158 -57.39 25.39 13.88
C ASP A 158 -56.64 26.61 14.44
N THR A 159 -57.03 27.75 13.84
CA THR A 159 -57.03 29.15 14.34
C THR A 159 -55.65 29.79 14.59
N ASP A 160 -55.38 31.05 14.24
CA ASP A 160 -56.22 32.24 14.26
C ASP A 160 -55.65 33.33 13.34
N LYS A 161 -56.51 34.30 13.11
CA LYS A 161 -56.58 35.35 12.09
C LYS A 161 -55.61 36.52 12.36
N THR A 162 -55.15 37.09 11.25
CA THR A 162 -54.87 38.51 10.91
C THR A 162 -54.72 39.55 12.03
N ASP A 163 -53.67 40.38 11.94
CA ASP A 163 -53.75 41.86 11.75
C ASP A 163 -52.39 42.54 12.04
N ASN A 164 -51.75 43.11 11.00
CA ASN A 164 -51.46 44.55 10.79
C ASN A 164 -50.37 44.75 9.72
#